data_AF-W4M897-F1
#
_entry.id   AF-W4M897-F1
#
_cell.length_a   1.000
_cell.length_b   1.000
_cell.length_c   1.000
_cell.angle_alpha   90.00
_cell.angle_beta   90.00
_cell.angle_gamma   90.00
#
_symmetry.space_group_name_H-M   'P 1'
#
loop_
_entity.id
_entity.type
_entity.pdbx_description
1 polymer ?
#
loop_
_entity_poly.entity_id
_entity_poly.type
_entity_poly.pdbx_seq_one_letter_code
_entity_poly.pdbx_strand_id
1 'polypeptide(L)'
;MKRMSILVAVSILAGLVAFANVAWAECTPENWKDCKGKPWVDGDVMDTPLGSKWWPHPIWGEGDEAGSTNWYTKPEVVKRALAQVKEGKVYRIGHDYTAKMPLFGQRKFSLRIPATPTGGPFGANKILWHDEFLATEIGQVGTQFDGLGHIGVQIGKDGDRTNMRWYNGFTNQEVGGAYGLKKLGTEKLKPIIARGILIDLAAVKGDMNKGDAATMADVKAALKKQ
;
A
#
# COMPACT_ATOMS: atom_id res chain seq x y z
N MET A 1 -67.32 -22.34 -15.03
CA MET A 1 -65.96 -22.29 -15.63
C MET A 1 -65.63 -20.86 -16.00
N LYS A 2 -65.00 -20.10 -15.09
CA LYS A 2 -64.45 -18.76 -15.38
C LYS A 2 -62.94 -18.89 -15.47
N ARG A 3 -62.38 -18.52 -16.63
CA ARG A 3 -60.94 -18.50 -16.90
C ARG A 3 -60.28 -17.45 -16.01
N MET A 4 -59.32 -17.86 -15.19
CA MET A 4 -58.48 -16.97 -14.39
C MET A 4 -57.16 -16.80 -15.14
N SER A 5 -56.97 -15.63 -15.74
CA SER A 5 -55.74 -15.27 -16.43
C SER A 5 -54.66 -14.99 -15.38
N ILE A 6 -53.61 -15.82 -15.36
CA ILE A 6 -52.41 -15.61 -14.55
C ILE A 6 -51.58 -14.51 -15.21
N LEU A 7 -51.53 -13.33 -14.58
CA LEU A 7 -50.60 -12.27 -14.95
C LEU A 7 -49.24 -12.61 -14.32
N VAL A 8 -48.28 -13.04 -15.14
CA VAL A 8 -46.89 -13.19 -14.70
C VAL A 8 -46.25 -11.81 -14.73
N ALA A 9 -46.14 -11.17 -13.57
CA ALA A 9 -45.33 -9.97 -13.40
C ALA A 9 -43.85 -10.40 -13.35
N VAL A 10 -43.14 -10.23 -14.46
CA VAL A 10 -41.67 -10.36 -14.49
C VAL A 10 -41.09 -9.10 -13.85
N SER A 11 -40.79 -9.18 -12.56
CA SER A 11 -40.05 -8.15 -11.85
C SER A 11 -38.58 -8.22 -12.27
N ILE A 12 -38.16 -7.34 -13.18
CA ILE A 12 -36.74 -7.10 -13.46
C ILE A 12 -36.17 -6.37 -12.23
N LEU A 13 -35.61 -7.13 -11.29
CA LEU A 13 -34.80 -6.57 -10.21
C LEU A 13 -33.48 -6.12 -10.84
N ALA A 14 -33.40 -4.87 -11.27
CA ALA A 14 -32.14 -4.23 -11.59
C ALA A 14 -31.33 -4.16 -10.29
N GLY A 15 -30.40 -5.10 -10.12
CA GLY A 15 -29.44 -5.11 -9.03
C GLY A 15 -28.54 -3.90 -9.14
N LEU A 16 -28.94 -2.79 -8.50
CA LEU A 16 -28.06 -1.69 -8.17
C LEU A 16 -27.05 -2.22 -7.14
N VAL A 17 -25.93 -2.74 -7.64
CA VAL A 17 -24.73 -2.95 -6.85
C VAL A 17 -24.23 -1.56 -6.47
N ALA A 18 -24.60 -1.12 -5.28
CA ALA A 18 -24.01 0.07 -4.66
C ALA A 18 -22.54 -0.23 -4.37
N PHE A 19 -21.66 0.08 -5.32
CA PHE A 19 -20.25 0.20 -5.05
C PHE A 19 -20.09 1.35 -4.04
N ALA A 20 -19.76 0.98 -2.80
CA ALA A 20 -19.38 1.92 -1.76
C ALA A 20 -18.34 2.90 -2.31
N ASN A 21 -18.51 4.19 -2.02
CA ASN A 21 -17.64 5.33 -2.34
C ASN A 21 -16.15 4.95 -2.44
N VAL A 22 -15.73 4.49 -3.62
CA VAL A 22 -14.33 4.48 -4.02
C VAL A 22 -14.09 5.90 -4.51
N ALA A 23 -13.07 6.58 -4.00
CA ALA A 23 -12.63 7.83 -4.57
C ALA A 23 -12.10 7.54 -5.99
N TRP A 24 -12.99 7.64 -6.98
CA TRP A 24 -12.58 7.67 -8.37
C TRP A 24 -11.71 8.92 -8.53
N ALA A 25 -10.61 8.82 -9.28
CA ALA A 25 -9.92 10.02 -9.70
C ALA A 25 -10.92 10.87 -10.50
N GLU A 26 -11.40 11.96 -9.92
CA GLU A 26 -12.39 12.86 -10.53
C GLU A 26 -11.88 13.45 -11.86
N CYS A 27 -10.56 13.35 -12.10
CA CYS A 27 -9.81 14.09 -13.10
C CYS A 27 -8.92 13.14 -13.90
N THR A 28 -8.95 13.29 -15.21
CA THR A 28 -8.15 12.56 -16.20
C THR A 28 -7.29 13.54 -17.01
N PRO A 29 -6.26 13.07 -17.75
CA PRO A 29 -5.49 13.91 -18.66
C PRO A 29 -6.35 14.72 -19.67
N GLU A 30 -7.56 14.26 -19.98
CA GLU A 30 -8.47 14.92 -20.92
C GLU A 30 -9.30 16.05 -20.31
N ASN A 31 -9.58 16.01 -19.00
CA ASN A 31 -10.51 16.95 -18.33
C ASN A 31 -9.90 17.69 -17.11
N TRP A 32 -8.61 17.51 -16.83
CA TRP A 32 -7.98 18.01 -15.60
C TRP A 32 -8.06 19.51 -15.37
N LYS A 33 -8.29 20.32 -16.42
CA LYS A 33 -8.38 21.79 -16.29
C LYS A 33 -9.48 22.21 -15.31
N ASP A 34 -10.56 21.44 -15.22
CA ASP A 34 -11.65 21.66 -14.26
C ASP A 34 -11.27 21.27 -12.82
N CYS A 35 -10.17 20.55 -12.67
CA CYS A 35 -9.59 20.11 -11.42
C CYS A 35 -8.35 20.89 -11.00
N LYS A 36 -8.04 22.01 -11.65
CA LYS A 36 -6.87 22.81 -11.32
C LYS A 36 -6.86 23.19 -9.83
N GLY A 37 -5.73 22.94 -9.18
CA GLY A 37 -5.55 23.19 -7.74
C GLY A 37 -5.94 22.03 -6.83
N LYS A 38 -6.47 20.91 -7.36
CA LYS A 38 -6.58 19.66 -6.62
C LYS A 38 -5.17 19.12 -6.31
N PRO A 39 -4.93 18.49 -5.14
CA PRO A 39 -3.58 18.07 -4.71
C PRO A 39 -2.85 17.08 -5.63
N TRP A 40 -3.58 16.35 -6.48
CA TRP A 40 -3.04 15.36 -7.42
C TRP A 40 -2.91 15.88 -8.85
N VAL A 41 -3.21 17.16 -9.08
CA VAL A 41 -2.96 17.86 -10.34
C VAL A 41 -1.68 18.67 -10.16
N ASP A 42 -0.64 18.34 -10.94
CA ASP A 42 0.66 18.99 -10.83
C ASP A 42 0.65 20.34 -11.55
N GLY A 43 0.23 21.38 -10.83
CA GLY A 43 0.15 22.74 -11.34
C GLY A 43 -0.81 22.86 -12.53
N ASP A 44 -0.24 22.98 -13.72
CA ASP A 44 -0.92 23.09 -15.00
C ASP A 44 -0.58 21.97 -16.00
N VAL A 45 -0.04 20.83 -15.52
CA VAL A 45 0.32 19.67 -16.36
C VAL A 45 -0.29 18.39 -15.80
N MET A 46 -0.85 17.57 -16.69
CA MET A 46 -1.36 16.22 -16.36
C MET A 46 -1.09 15.24 -17.50
N ASP A 47 0.18 14.86 -17.68
CA ASP A 47 0.61 13.87 -18.69
C ASP A 47 0.11 12.44 -18.36
N THR A 48 -0.26 12.22 -17.09
CA THR A 48 -0.66 10.94 -16.53
C THR A 48 -1.82 11.13 -15.56
N PRO A 49 -2.52 10.05 -15.14
CA PRO A 49 -3.53 10.14 -14.08
C PRO A 49 -3.02 10.65 -12.71
N LEU A 50 -1.69 10.79 -12.53
CA LEU A 50 -1.06 11.31 -11.31
C LEU A 50 -0.46 12.71 -11.48
N GLY A 51 -0.74 13.41 -12.58
CA GLY A 51 -0.12 14.70 -12.90
C GLY A 51 0.97 14.55 -13.98
N SER A 52 2.05 15.32 -13.86
CA SER A 52 3.17 15.28 -14.80
C SER A 52 3.82 13.90 -14.88
N LYS A 53 4.50 13.63 -15.99
CA LYS A 53 5.24 12.37 -16.16
C LYS A 53 6.36 12.28 -15.10
N TRP A 54 6.29 11.26 -14.24
CA TRP A 54 7.20 11.10 -13.08
C TRP A 54 8.50 10.31 -13.37
N TRP A 55 8.73 9.87 -14.60
CA TRP A 55 9.88 9.02 -14.97
C TRP A 55 10.66 9.52 -16.19
N PRO A 56 11.97 9.22 -16.30
CA PRO A 56 12.79 8.59 -15.27
C PRO A 56 12.97 9.49 -14.03
N HIS A 57 13.28 8.91 -12.88
CA HIS A 57 13.39 9.66 -11.64
C HIS A 57 14.57 10.65 -11.74
N PRO A 58 14.35 11.96 -11.56
CA PRO A 58 15.35 12.98 -11.91
C PRO A 58 16.63 12.91 -11.06
N ILE A 59 16.54 12.34 -9.85
CA ILE A 59 17.68 12.24 -8.91
C ILE A 59 18.37 10.87 -9.00
N TRP A 60 17.62 9.81 -9.31
CA TRP A 60 18.11 8.41 -9.20
C TRP A 60 18.38 7.75 -10.55
N GLY A 61 17.89 8.34 -11.64
CA GLY A 61 18.11 7.85 -12.99
C GLY A 61 17.14 6.74 -13.40
N GLU A 62 17.17 6.41 -14.69
CA GLU A 62 16.22 5.52 -15.38
C GLU A 62 16.24 4.07 -14.90
N GLY A 63 17.37 3.60 -14.36
CA GLY A 63 17.53 2.22 -13.89
C GLY A 63 17.20 2.00 -12.42
N ASP A 64 16.84 3.05 -11.67
CA ASP A 64 16.63 2.92 -10.23
C ASP A 64 15.41 2.06 -9.90
N GLU A 65 15.58 1.16 -8.94
CA GLU A 65 14.55 0.27 -8.41
C GLU A 65 14.38 0.43 -6.89
N ALA A 66 15.15 1.33 -6.26
CA ALA A 66 15.16 1.51 -4.81
C ALA A 66 14.35 2.73 -4.35
N GLY A 67 14.11 3.70 -5.24
CA GLY A 67 13.31 4.89 -4.98
C GLY A 67 13.82 5.68 -3.78
N SER A 68 12.89 6.20 -2.98
CA SER A 68 13.21 7.00 -1.79
C SER A 68 14.08 6.26 -0.77
N THR A 69 14.16 4.92 -0.81
CA THR A 69 15.04 4.18 0.10
C THR A 69 16.53 4.43 -0.17
N ASN A 70 16.90 4.95 -1.35
CA ASN A 70 18.25 5.45 -1.63
C ASN A 70 18.72 6.54 -0.65
N TRP A 71 17.80 7.27 -0.01
CA TRP A 71 18.17 8.23 1.04
C TRP A 71 18.69 7.54 2.31
N TYR A 72 18.22 6.33 2.62
CA TYR A 72 18.50 5.68 3.90
C TYR A 72 19.91 5.08 4.01
N THR A 73 20.64 5.00 2.90
CA THR A 73 22.06 4.59 2.90
C THR A 73 23.01 5.76 3.12
N LYS A 74 22.52 7.01 3.08
CA LYS A 74 23.37 8.18 3.24
C LYS A 74 23.83 8.32 4.70
N PRO A 75 25.15 8.45 4.98
CA PRO A 75 25.67 8.49 6.35
C PRO A 75 25.04 9.58 7.22
N GLU A 76 24.74 10.74 6.66
CA GLU A 76 24.11 11.85 7.38
C GLU A 76 22.65 11.54 7.77
N VAL A 77 21.92 10.76 6.97
CA VAL A 77 20.54 10.34 7.30
C VAL A 77 20.57 9.39 8.49
N VAL A 78 21.45 8.38 8.43
CA VAL A 78 21.65 7.41 9.52
C VAL A 78 22.09 8.10 10.80
N LYS A 79 23.11 8.97 10.72
CA LYS A 79 23.62 9.71 11.90
C LYS A 79 22.55 10.60 12.52
N ARG A 80 21.72 11.29 11.71
CA ARG A 80 20.61 12.09 12.22
C ARG A 80 19.56 11.26 12.96
N ALA A 81 19.30 10.03 12.49
CA ALA A 81 18.38 9.10 13.14
C ALA A 81 18.91 8.65 14.50
N LEU A 82 20.16 8.17 14.54
CA LEU A 82 20.82 7.72 15.77
C LEU A 82 20.91 8.83 16.81
N ALA A 83 21.14 10.07 16.37
CA ALA A 83 21.18 11.23 17.25
C ALA A 83 19.85 11.51 17.98
N GLN A 84 18.71 10.94 17.55
CA GLN A 84 17.43 11.11 18.25
C GLN A 84 17.29 10.24 19.50
N VAL A 85 18.12 9.19 19.65
CA VAL A 85 18.06 8.31 20.83
C VAL A 85 18.69 9.02 22.02
N LYS A 86 17.87 9.52 22.95
CA LYS A 86 18.32 10.22 24.17
C LYS A 86 18.01 9.44 25.45
N GLU A 87 16.81 8.88 25.53
CA GLU A 87 16.29 8.25 26.74
C GLU A 87 16.31 6.71 26.69
N GLY A 88 16.74 6.12 25.56
CA GLY A 88 16.75 4.66 25.38
C GLY A 88 15.36 4.01 25.38
N LYS A 89 14.29 4.80 25.22
CA LYS A 89 12.91 4.30 25.16
C LYS A 89 12.65 3.57 23.85
N VAL A 90 11.92 2.46 23.93
CA VAL A 90 11.56 1.62 22.79
C VAL A 90 10.04 1.43 22.76
N TYR A 91 9.46 1.60 21.58
CA TYR A 91 8.02 1.43 21.34
C TYR A 91 7.80 0.45 20.19
N ARG A 92 6.92 -0.52 20.40
CA ARG A 92 6.46 -1.43 19.35
C ARG A 92 5.37 -0.74 18.53
N ILE A 93 5.58 -0.65 17.22
CA ILE A 93 4.61 -0.12 16.24
C ILE A 93 3.99 -1.22 15.37
N GLY A 94 4.42 -2.47 15.57
CA GLY A 94 3.83 -3.64 14.94
C GLY A 94 2.58 -4.10 15.69
N HIS A 95 1.53 -4.44 14.94
CA HIS A 95 0.37 -5.14 15.46
C HIS A 95 0.65 -6.64 15.61
N ASP A 96 0.02 -7.26 16.60
CA ASP A 96 0.07 -8.70 16.77
C ASP A 96 -0.68 -9.39 15.62
N TYR A 97 -0.03 -10.37 15.01
CA TYR A 97 -0.62 -11.14 13.91
C TYR A 97 -1.61 -12.16 14.44
N THR A 98 -2.86 -12.04 14.01
CA THR A 98 -3.92 -13.00 14.36
C THR A 98 -4.78 -13.31 13.14
N ALA A 99 -5.43 -14.47 13.13
CA ALA A 99 -6.37 -14.83 12.06
C ALA A 99 -7.60 -13.89 11.98
N LYS A 100 -7.84 -13.07 13.00
CA LYS A 100 -8.95 -12.11 13.09
C LYS A 100 -8.51 -10.65 12.91
N MET A 101 -7.23 -10.40 12.59
CA MET A 101 -6.76 -9.03 12.40
C MET A 101 -7.46 -8.35 11.22
N PRO A 102 -7.52 -7.02 11.19
CA PRO A 102 -8.06 -6.30 10.05
C PRO A 102 -7.31 -6.64 8.77
N LEU A 103 -8.06 -6.98 7.72
CA LEU A 103 -7.53 -7.37 6.41
C LEU A 103 -8.31 -6.69 5.29
N PHE A 104 -7.61 -6.39 4.19
CA PHE A 104 -8.26 -5.85 3.00
C PHE A 104 -8.89 -6.98 2.16
N GLY A 105 -10.17 -6.84 1.83
CA GLY A 105 -10.87 -7.77 0.95
C GLY A 105 -10.86 -9.21 1.47
N GLN A 106 -10.42 -10.14 0.64
CA GLN A 106 -10.41 -11.58 0.93
C GLN A 106 -9.04 -12.13 1.35
N ARG A 107 -8.05 -11.27 1.62
CA ARG A 107 -6.73 -11.68 2.15
C ARG A 107 -6.88 -12.57 3.38
N LYS A 108 -5.90 -13.44 3.62
CA LYS A 108 -5.94 -14.41 4.73
C LYS A 108 -4.62 -14.45 5.48
N PHE A 109 -4.70 -14.68 6.77
CA PHE A 109 -3.55 -15.02 7.60
C PHE A 109 -3.79 -16.38 8.27
N SER A 110 -3.20 -17.43 7.70
CA SER A 110 -3.28 -18.79 8.25
C SER A 110 -1.90 -19.23 8.69
N LEU A 111 -1.67 -19.18 10.00
CA LEU A 111 -0.48 -19.70 10.66
C LEU A 111 -0.83 -20.96 11.45
N ARG A 112 -0.02 -22.02 11.31
CA ARG A 112 -0.17 -23.28 12.03
C ARG A 112 1.19 -23.80 12.48
N ILE A 113 1.23 -24.37 13.67
CA ILE A 113 2.30 -25.27 14.09
C ILE A 113 1.89 -26.68 13.61
N PRO A 114 2.60 -27.32 12.67
CA PRO A 114 2.15 -28.55 12.07
C PRO A 114 2.25 -29.76 13.01
N ALA A 115 3.16 -29.72 14.01
CA ALA A 115 3.26 -30.73 15.06
C ALA A 115 3.91 -30.16 16.35
N THR A 116 3.66 -30.79 17.50
CA THR A 116 4.24 -30.38 18.79
C THR A 116 4.94 -31.56 19.49
N PRO A 117 6.28 -31.63 19.49
CA PRO A 117 7.22 -30.80 18.74
C PRO A 117 7.09 -31.03 17.23
N THR A 118 7.59 -30.10 16.42
CA THR A 118 7.67 -30.32 14.97
C THR A 118 8.81 -31.27 14.60
N GLY A 119 9.91 -31.25 15.37
CA GLY A 119 11.02 -32.15 15.17
C GLY A 119 11.79 -32.52 16.44
N GLY A 120 12.65 -33.52 16.29
CA GLY A 120 13.46 -34.10 17.35
C GLY A 120 12.81 -35.26 18.11
N PRO A 121 13.47 -35.75 19.18
CA PRO A 121 14.77 -35.28 19.68
C PRO A 121 15.94 -35.69 18.77
N PHE A 122 16.91 -34.78 18.58
CA PHE A 122 18.18 -35.06 17.88
C PHE A 122 19.41 -34.87 18.77
N GLY A 123 20.45 -35.68 18.53
CA GLY A 123 21.73 -35.60 19.24
C GLY A 123 21.70 -36.05 20.71
N ALA A 124 22.87 -36.05 21.36
CA ALA A 124 23.00 -36.35 22.79
C ALA A 124 22.33 -35.28 23.67
N ASN A 125 22.23 -34.05 23.17
CA ASN A 125 21.58 -32.92 23.83
C ASN A 125 20.06 -32.85 23.62
N LYS A 126 19.47 -33.79 22.86
CA LYS A 126 18.02 -33.94 22.70
C LYS A 126 17.31 -32.66 22.22
N ILE A 127 17.87 -32.00 21.20
CA ILE A 127 17.26 -30.77 20.64
C ILE A 127 15.86 -31.09 20.09
N LEU A 128 14.91 -30.20 20.41
CA LEU A 128 13.51 -30.19 19.99
C LEU A 128 13.16 -28.79 19.48
N TRP A 129 12.19 -28.69 18.57
CA TRP A 129 11.72 -27.40 18.04
C TRP A 129 10.28 -27.47 17.55
N HIS A 130 9.72 -26.30 17.28
CA HIS A 130 8.46 -26.08 16.56
C HIS A 130 8.78 -25.30 15.27
N ASP A 131 8.12 -25.66 14.17
CA ASP A 131 8.16 -24.89 12.92
C ASP A 131 6.77 -24.37 12.58
N GLU A 132 6.73 -23.34 11.75
CA GLU A 132 5.50 -22.66 11.38
C GLU A 132 5.18 -22.91 9.91
N PHE A 133 3.95 -23.31 9.61
CA PHE A 133 3.36 -23.19 8.28
C PHE A 133 2.60 -21.87 8.18
N LEU A 134 2.92 -21.08 7.16
CA LEU A 134 2.28 -19.79 6.89
C LEU A 134 1.73 -19.75 5.46
N ALA A 135 0.43 -19.52 5.33
CA ALA A 135 -0.23 -19.19 4.06
C ALA A 135 -0.88 -17.80 4.17
N THR A 136 -0.32 -16.82 3.46
CA THR A 136 -0.76 -15.42 3.52
C THR A 136 -0.15 -14.58 2.38
N GLU A 137 -0.70 -13.40 2.13
CA GLU A 137 -0.08 -12.34 1.34
C GLU A 137 0.95 -11.58 2.19
N ILE A 138 2.16 -12.15 2.35
CA ILE A 138 3.17 -11.73 3.35
C ILE A 138 3.40 -10.21 3.41
N GLY A 139 3.48 -9.53 2.26
CA GLY A 139 3.73 -8.09 2.21
C GLY A 139 2.49 -7.22 2.39
N GLN A 140 1.32 -7.81 2.63
CA GLN A 140 0.01 -7.14 2.52
C GLN A 140 -0.96 -7.48 3.66
N VAL A 141 -0.44 -8.04 4.76
CA VAL A 141 -1.21 -8.39 5.96
C VAL A 141 -0.51 -7.84 7.22
N GLY A 142 -1.31 -7.41 8.21
CA GLY A 142 -0.79 -6.85 9.46
C GLY A 142 -0.02 -5.54 9.27
N THR A 143 0.94 -5.26 10.15
CA THR A 143 1.86 -4.12 9.96
C THR A 143 2.81 -4.42 8.81
N GLN A 144 2.70 -3.66 7.73
CA GLN A 144 3.30 -4.01 6.44
C GLN A 144 4.20 -2.90 5.88
N PHE A 145 4.93 -3.26 4.83
CA PHE A 145 5.71 -2.34 4.02
C PHE A 145 5.45 -2.66 2.54
N ASP A 146 4.83 -1.70 1.84
CA ASP A 146 4.48 -1.87 0.44
C ASP A 146 5.68 -1.52 -0.46
N GLY A 147 6.22 -2.53 -1.13
CA GLY A 147 7.29 -2.36 -2.09
C GLY A 147 6.84 -1.58 -3.34
N LEU A 148 7.81 -1.06 -4.10
CA LEU A 148 7.55 -0.22 -5.29
C LEU A 148 6.87 -0.98 -6.44
N GLY A 149 6.90 -2.32 -6.43
CA GLY A 149 6.12 -3.16 -7.33
C GLY A 149 4.65 -3.38 -6.93
N HIS A 150 4.23 -2.93 -5.74
CA HIS A 150 2.88 -3.21 -5.22
C HIS A 150 1.79 -2.42 -5.97
N ILE A 151 2.02 -1.13 -6.20
CA ILE A 151 1.07 -0.22 -6.85
C ILE A 151 1.69 0.31 -8.13
N GLY A 152 0.95 0.13 -9.23
CA GLY A 152 1.22 0.77 -10.51
C GLY A 152 0.02 1.61 -10.91
N VAL A 153 0.21 2.43 -11.93
CA VAL A 153 -0.83 3.25 -12.53
C VAL A 153 -1.01 2.82 -13.97
N GLN A 154 -2.27 2.60 -14.32
CA GLN A 154 -2.67 2.45 -15.70
C GLN A 154 -2.75 3.83 -16.35
N ILE A 155 -2.05 4.00 -17.46
CA ILE A 155 -2.07 5.21 -18.27
C ILE A 155 -2.86 4.90 -19.54
N GLY A 156 -3.66 5.84 -20.01
CA GLY A 156 -4.55 5.63 -21.15
C GLY A 156 -5.87 5.00 -20.76
N LYS A 157 -6.50 4.28 -21.70
CA LYS A 157 -7.88 3.79 -21.55
C LYS A 157 -7.98 2.68 -20.52
N ASP A 158 -9.06 2.65 -19.74
CA ASP A 158 -9.38 1.57 -18.80
C ASP A 158 -9.23 0.18 -19.44
N GLY A 159 -8.64 -0.75 -18.69
CA GLY A 159 -8.29 -2.09 -19.19
C GLY A 159 -7.07 -2.21 -20.14
N ASP A 160 -6.52 -1.12 -20.69
CA ASP A 160 -5.21 -1.12 -21.37
C ASP A 160 -4.05 -1.57 -20.46
N ARG A 161 -3.59 -2.80 -20.67
CA ARG A 161 -2.46 -3.39 -19.95
C ARG A 161 -1.09 -3.02 -20.53
N THR A 162 -1.04 -2.37 -21.70
CA THR A 162 0.21 -2.01 -22.39
C THR A 162 0.82 -0.73 -21.80
N ASN A 163 -0.03 0.12 -21.21
CA ASN A 163 0.35 1.40 -20.61
C ASN A 163 0.24 1.42 -19.08
N MET A 164 0.34 0.26 -18.45
CA MET A 164 0.56 0.17 -17.00
C MET A 164 2.02 0.49 -16.68
N ARG A 165 2.24 1.39 -15.71
CA ARG A 165 3.54 1.88 -15.28
C ARG A 165 3.67 1.82 -13.76
N TRP A 166 4.82 1.34 -13.29
CA TRP A 166 5.18 1.35 -11.88
C TRP A 166 6.17 2.48 -11.60
N TYR A 167 6.77 2.45 -10.40
CA TYR A 167 7.90 3.31 -10.07
C TYR A 167 8.93 3.36 -11.22
N ASN A 168 9.44 4.56 -11.48
CA ASN A 168 10.41 4.85 -12.54
C ASN A 168 9.96 4.51 -13.97
N GLY A 169 8.65 4.28 -14.18
CA GLY A 169 8.09 4.04 -15.51
C GLY A 169 8.28 2.63 -16.03
N PHE A 170 8.74 1.67 -15.21
CA PHE A 170 8.80 0.27 -15.64
C PHE A 170 7.42 -0.24 -16.03
N THR A 171 7.36 -0.95 -17.14
CA THR A 171 6.13 -1.52 -17.68
C THR A 171 5.71 -2.78 -16.94
N ASN A 172 4.45 -3.19 -17.07
CA ASN A 172 3.97 -4.46 -16.51
C ASN A 172 4.78 -5.67 -16.99
N GLN A 173 5.26 -5.67 -18.23
CA GLN A 173 6.04 -6.78 -18.80
C GLN A 173 7.44 -6.89 -18.17
N GLU A 174 8.02 -5.75 -17.78
CA GLU A 174 9.33 -5.68 -17.13
C GLU A 174 9.25 -6.00 -15.64
N VAL A 175 8.15 -5.64 -14.97
CA VAL A 175 7.95 -5.85 -13.53
C VAL A 175 7.43 -7.25 -13.22
N GLY A 176 6.42 -7.72 -13.95
CA GLY A 176 5.70 -8.95 -13.62
C GLY A 176 6.35 -10.25 -14.12
N GLY A 177 6.20 -11.32 -13.34
CA GLY A 177 6.63 -12.68 -13.68
C GLY A 177 5.84 -13.75 -12.93
N ALA A 178 5.78 -14.96 -13.48
CA ALA A 178 5.05 -16.09 -12.89
C ALA A 178 5.62 -16.56 -11.54
N TYR A 179 6.89 -16.27 -11.28
CA TYR A 179 7.62 -16.68 -10.08
C TYR A 179 8.04 -15.49 -9.21
N GLY A 180 7.36 -14.36 -9.35
CA GLY A 180 7.63 -13.13 -8.61
C GLY A 180 7.92 -11.94 -9.51
N LEU A 181 8.24 -10.81 -8.87
CA LEU A 181 8.60 -9.58 -9.55
C LEU A 181 10.02 -9.67 -10.13
N LYS A 182 10.18 -9.32 -11.40
CA LYS A 182 11.49 -9.25 -12.08
C LYS A 182 12.23 -7.93 -11.80
N LYS A 183 11.45 -6.87 -11.51
CA LYS A 183 11.91 -5.55 -11.09
C LYS A 183 11.07 -5.05 -9.93
N LEU A 184 11.61 -4.11 -9.16
CA LEU A 184 10.92 -3.45 -8.04
C LEU A 184 10.52 -4.40 -6.90
N GLY A 185 11.16 -5.57 -6.83
CA GLY A 185 11.05 -6.46 -5.69
C GLY A 185 11.60 -5.80 -4.42
N THR A 186 11.11 -6.23 -3.26
CA THR A 186 11.51 -5.65 -1.97
C THR A 186 12.99 -5.84 -1.68
N GLU A 187 13.64 -6.83 -2.30
CA GLU A 187 15.08 -7.06 -2.23
C GLU A 187 15.93 -5.95 -2.88
N LYS A 188 15.33 -5.08 -3.71
CA LYS A 188 16.00 -3.90 -4.28
C LYS A 188 16.07 -2.73 -3.30
N LEU A 189 15.15 -2.69 -2.34
CA LEU A 189 14.97 -1.60 -1.39
C LEU A 189 16.09 -1.59 -0.36
N LYS A 190 16.42 -0.41 0.16
CA LYS A 190 17.48 -0.25 1.17
C LYS A 190 16.91 -0.35 2.58
N PRO A 191 17.68 -0.89 3.55
CA PRO A 191 17.29 -0.90 4.96
C PRO A 191 16.95 0.50 5.47
N ILE A 192 15.93 0.59 6.32
CA ILE A 192 15.47 1.88 6.85
C ILE A 192 16.16 2.13 8.19
N ILE A 193 17.18 2.99 8.17
CA ILE A 193 17.72 3.63 9.38
C ILE A 193 17.62 5.13 9.17
N ALA A 194 16.49 5.68 9.57
CA ALA A 194 16.14 7.07 9.34
C ALA A 194 15.34 7.64 10.53
N ARG A 195 15.27 8.97 10.62
CA ARG A 195 14.43 9.64 11.61
C ARG A 195 12.96 9.44 11.23
N GLY A 196 12.19 8.84 12.13
CA GLY A 196 10.73 8.84 12.08
C GLY A 196 10.16 10.11 12.73
N ILE A 197 9.04 10.61 12.22
CA ILE A 197 8.27 11.70 12.82
C ILE A 197 6.82 11.21 12.94
N LEU A 198 6.30 11.12 14.16
CA LEU A 198 4.87 10.91 14.38
C LEU A 198 4.15 12.24 14.14
N ILE A 199 3.13 12.25 13.29
CA ILE A 199 2.24 13.39 13.08
C ILE A 199 0.87 12.98 13.63
N ASP A 200 0.53 13.50 14.81
CA ASP A 200 -0.69 13.18 15.53
C ASP A 200 -1.85 14.04 15.02
N LEU A 201 -2.53 13.55 13.99
CA LEU A 201 -3.71 14.21 13.43
C LEU A 201 -4.89 14.21 14.40
N ALA A 202 -5.02 13.21 15.26
CA ALA A 202 -6.10 13.15 16.24
C ALA A 202 -5.98 14.28 17.27
N ALA A 203 -4.76 14.71 17.60
CA ALA A 203 -4.53 15.86 18.47
C ALA A 203 -5.09 17.19 17.92
N VAL A 204 -5.33 17.31 16.62
CA VAL A 204 -5.90 18.53 16.00
C VAL A 204 -7.32 18.35 15.46
N LYS A 205 -7.67 17.14 14.99
CA LYS A 205 -9.00 16.84 14.44
C LYS A 205 -9.98 16.28 15.47
N GLY A 206 -9.50 15.74 16.60
CA GLY A 206 -10.30 14.91 17.49
C GLY A 206 -10.62 13.55 16.86
N ASP A 207 -11.75 12.97 17.26
CA ASP A 207 -12.23 11.70 16.71
C ASP A 207 -12.60 11.86 15.23
N MET A 208 -12.12 10.94 14.38
CA MET A 208 -12.37 10.94 12.94
C MET A 208 -13.42 9.88 12.57
N ASN A 209 -14.33 10.25 11.69
CA ASN A 209 -15.32 9.36 11.12
C ASN A 209 -14.77 8.59 9.92
N LYS A 210 -15.46 7.50 9.55
CA LYS A 210 -15.14 6.75 8.34
C LYS A 210 -15.26 7.66 7.11
N GLY A 211 -14.17 7.78 6.37
CA GLY A 211 -14.12 8.59 5.14
C GLY A 211 -13.56 10.00 5.34
N ASP A 212 -13.27 10.41 6.58
CA ASP A 212 -12.62 11.69 6.83
C ASP A 212 -11.20 11.69 6.23
N ALA A 213 -10.93 12.66 5.36
CA ALA A 213 -9.63 12.82 4.73
C ALA A 213 -8.66 13.59 5.63
N ALA A 214 -7.41 13.15 5.67
CA ALA A 214 -6.29 13.93 6.18
C ALA A 214 -5.87 14.97 5.13
N THR A 215 -5.84 16.25 5.50
CA THR A 215 -5.44 17.34 4.60
C THR A 215 -4.05 17.87 4.95
N MET A 216 -3.43 18.60 4.02
CA MET A 216 -2.18 19.31 4.31
C MET A 216 -2.35 20.42 5.35
N ALA A 217 -3.56 20.95 5.55
CA ALA A 217 -3.84 21.89 6.64
C ALA A 217 -3.76 21.17 8.00
N ASP A 218 -4.33 19.97 8.10
CA ASP A 218 -4.27 19.14 9.32
C ASP A 218 -2.83 18.76 9.65
N VAL A 219 -2.05 18.34 8.64
CA VAL A 219 -0.63 17.99 8.81
C VAL A 219 0.16 19.19 9.34
N LYS A 220 -0.02 20.38 8.74
CA LYS A 220 0.65 21.61 9.20
C LYS A 220 0.22 22.02 10.61
N ALA A 221 -1.06 21.86 10.94
CA ALA A 221 -1.58 22.16 12.27
C ALA A 221 -1.00 21.21 13.33
N ALA A 222 -0.95 19.90 13.05
CA ALA A 222 -0.36 18.91 13.95
C ALA A 222 1.12 19.17 14.18
N LEU A 223 1.89 19.42 13.11
CA LEU A 223 3.31 19.77 13.22
C LEU A 223 3.57 21.06 14.00
N LYS A 224 2.68 22.06 13.91
CA LYS A 224 2.80 23.31 14.69
C LYS A 224 2.49 23.11 16.17
N LYS A 225 1.63 22.14 16.50
CA LYS A 225 1.20 21.86 17.88
C LYS A 225 2.22 21.02 18.65
N GLN A 226 3.02 20.21 17.95
CA GLN A 226 4.00 19.28 18.51
C GLN A 226 5.38 19.89 18.77
#